data_AF-A0A7J7K5W8-F1
#
_entry.id   AF-A0A7J7K5W8-F1
#
_cell.length_a   1.000
_cell.length_b   1.000
_cell.length_c   1.000
_cell.angle_alpha   90.00
_cell.angle_beta   90.00
_cell.angle_gamma   90.00
#
_symmetry.space_group_name_H-M   'P 1'
#
loop_
_entity.id
_entity.type
_entity.pdbx_description
1 polymer ?
#
loop_
_entity_poly.entity_id
_entity_poly.type
_entity_poly.pdbx_seq_one_letter_code
_entity_poly.pdbx_strand_id
1 'polypeptide(L)'
;MSLLTLAACRSASTDFVDDCINPIKQHVTVSAIFRYGGSNSSVEFSKYGYAHLYNTPHGKVSGLVRIPEVNKYGCRNESYSADEVGDWIALVQRGNCTFNRKGEVALSLGAQGIIVYDNQKNSTPILMTGIPDGLPAVFLPRDVGDNLTQSIQTNKMAAFATLSEMVEDLVTHYKDPSNVVMPITACIMCPAAIILNIISLLAMYKYRGKEKPHLYLIGNLILTDLLVAIVSSISILLIYPQYDNFTKKTMFTQVYRPCINYTLAELWDMLMYSNLFTLLFLALEHYIAFKWPFKHKVLVTKKRVWIVIAISWMLSAAPAVYFLIKDFTFSSVESSCYEEKGFCWKRYYDMFINQTYAWEKSLYWVIVVSTVFVSMVLVYGYILIIVHKVKKRNRGFRKHYTALVTALCLVASFFVSYIFYYVIHVDAAIYKGYDTALQNGIHIQLKKFCPACTLILDYLLTGTLGAILDPIIYCVRTKEVKGVLNRFFKTKIFLRRPSVTSSTGYVKGAQISTTDVVADDHV
;
A
#
# COMPACT_ATOMS: atom_id res chain seq x y z
N MET A 1 -21.95 -7.16 11.89
CA MET A 1 -22.48 -5.78 11.72
C MET A 1 -22.77 -5.64 10.24
N SER A 2 -23.85 -6.31 9.84
CA SER A 2 -24.13 -6.78 8.48
C SER A 2 -25.64 -6.65 8.34
N LEU A 3 -26.14 -5.77 7.45
CA LEU A 3 -27.51 -5.75 6.85
C LEU A 3 -27.99 -4.37 6.37
N LEU A 4 -27.28 -3.25 6.62
CA LEU A 4 -27.83 -1.91 6.34
C LEU A 4 -27.43 -1.26 5.00
N THR A 5 -26.76 -1.95 4.08
CA THR A 5 -26.21 -1.35 2.85
C THR A 5 -27.00 -1.65 1.56
N LEU A 6 -28.29 -1.99 1.66
CA LEU A 6 -29.09 -2.46 0.51
C LEU A 6 -30.24 -1.54 0.06
N ALA A 7 -30.43 -0.35 0.65
CA ALA A 7 -31.65 0.44 0.43
C ALA A 7 -31.49 1.79 -0.30
N ALA A 8 -30.31 2.17 -0.80
CA ALA A 8 -30.11 3.46 -1.47
C ALA A 8 -29.71 3.31 -2.94
N CYS A 9 -30.65 2.82 -3.76
CA CYS A 9 -30.51 2.81 -5.22
C CYS A 9 -31.86 3.20 -5.85
N ARG A 10 -32.05 4.49 -6.14
CA ARG A 10 -32.94 4.94 -7.21
C ARG A 10 -32.58 6.36 -7.67
N SER A 11 -32.48 6.47 -9.00
CA SER A 11 -32.43 7.66 -9.87
C SER A 11 -31.26 8.65 -9.72
N ALA A 12 -30.33 8.59 -10.67
CA ALA A 12 -29.76 9.77 -11.32
C ALA A 12 -29.42 9.42 -12.78
N SER A 13 -29.81 10.32 -13.68
CA SER A 13 -29.87 10.23 -15.15
C SER A 13 -28.52 10.07 -15.85
N THR A 14 -28.53 9.46 -17.03
CA THR A 14 -27.37 8.90 -17.75
C THR A 14 -26.80 9.73 -18.93
N ASP A 15 -27.24 10.95 -19.21
CA ASP A 15 -27.12 11.42 -20.61
C ASP A 15 -26.13 12.60 -20.84
N PHE A 16 -25.00 12.72 -20.13
CA PHE A 16 -24.07 13.84 -20.43
C PHE A 16 -22.56 13.64 -20.12
N VAL A 17 -22.06 12.41 -19.90
CA VAL A 17 -20.72 12.19 -19.31
C VAL A 17 -19.74 11.41 -20.22
N ASP A 18 -19.99 11.35 -21.53
CA ASP A 18 -19.15 10.54 -22.43
C ASP A 18 -17.90 11.24 -22.98
N ASP A 19 -17.77 12.56 -22.82
CA ASP A 19 -16.67 13.34 -23.43
C ASP A 19 -15.41 13.55 -22.54
N CYS A 20 -15.44 13.17 -21.26
CA CYS A 20 -14.35 13.45 -20.31
C CYS A 20 -13.51 12.22 -19.90
N ILE A 21 -13.66 11.08 -20.60
CA ILE A 21 -12.79 9.93 -20.42
C ILE A 21 -11.40 10.32 -20.96
N ASN A 22 -10.45 10.61 -20.06
CA ASN A 22 -9.05 10.34 -20.34
C ASN A 22 -9.02 8.86 -20.77
N PRO A 23 -8.65 8.53 -22.02
CA PRO A 23 -8.62 7.15 -22.46
C PRO A 23 -7.70 6.45 -21.46
N ILE A 24 -8.23 5.39 -20.86
CA ILE A 24 -7.41 4.30 -20.32
C ILE A 24 -6.23 4.18 -21.29
N LYS A 25 -4.99 4.07 -20.79
CA LYS A 25 -3.86 3.66 -21.64
C LYS A 25 -4.18 2.25 -22.13
N GLN A 26 -5.07 2.15 -23.11
CA GLN A 26 -5.43 0.97 -23.84
C GLN A 26 -4.22 0.77 -24.72
N HIS A 27 -3.28 -0.01 -24.20
CA HIS A 27 -2.12 -0.44 -24.96
C HIS A 27 -2.66 -1.29 -26.11
N VAL A 28 -2.83 -0.69 -27.28
CA VAL A 28 -3.15 -1.45 -28.49
C VAL A 28 -1.86 -1.93 -29.10
N THR A 29 -1.75 -3.25 -29.22
CA THR A 29 -0.60 -3.91 -29.83
C THR A 29 -0.83 -3.93 -31.33
N VAL A 30 -0.25 -2.99 -32.07
CA VAL A 30 -0.16 -3.11 -33.52
C VAL A 30 0.96 -4.11 -33.82
N SER A 31 0.60 -5.38 -33.88
CA SER A 31 1.47 -6.43 -34.40
C SER A 31 1.36 -6.41 -35.91
N ALA A 32 2.45 -6.17 -36.64
CA ALA A 32 2.48 -6.43 -38.08
C ALA A 32 3.22 -7.74 -38.35
N ILE A 33 2.54 -8.68 -39.00
CA ILE A 33 3.18 -9.88 -39.54
C ILE A 33 3.62 -9.56 -40.96
N PHE A 34 4.92 -9.68 -41.22
CA PHE A 34 5.49 -9.60 -42.56
C PHE A 34 5.67 -11.01 -43.12
N ARG A 35 5.14 -11.25 -44.32
CA ARG A 35 5.38 -12.47 -45.08
C ARG A 35 6.42 -12.22 -46.16
N TYR A 36 7.57 -12.87 -46.05
CA TYR A 36 8.60 -12.88 -47.08
C TYR A 36 8.98 -14.33 -47.41
N GLY A 37 8.75 -14.76 -48.66
CA GLY A 37 9.22 -16.06 -49.17
C GLY A 37 8.82 -17.28 -48.31
N GLY A 38 7.64 -17.28 -47.68
CA GLY A 38 7.17 -18.37 -46.82
C GLY A 38 7.60 -18.29 -45.34
N SER A 39 8.36 -17.26 -44.94
CA SER A 39 8.70 -16.98 -43.54
C SER A 39 7.84 -15.85 -42.97
N ASN A 40 7.33 -16.03 -41.74
CA ASN A 40 6.59 -15.02 -40.99
C ASN A 40 7.53 -14.33 -39.99
N SER A 41 7.68 -13.01 -40.08
CA SER A 41 8.33 -12.20 -39.05
C SER A 41 7.31 -11.25 -38.44
N SER A 42 7.07 -11.38 -37.13
CA SER A 42 6.21 -10.46 -36.38
C SER A 42 7.05 -9.32 -35.81
N VAL A 43 6.70 -8.09 -36.17
CA VAL A 43 7.26 -6.90 -35.52
C VAL A 43 6.13 -6.22 -34.76
N GLU A 44 6.35 -6.04 -33.46
CA GLU A 44 5.44 -5.31 -32.58
C GLU A 44 5.77 -3.81 -32.70
N PHE A 45 4.92 -3.06 -33.40
CA PHE A 45 5.20 -1.65 -33.72
C PHE A 45 4.80 -0.68 -32.61
N SER A 46 3.95 -1.10 -31.67
CA SER A 46 3.50 -0.21 -30.60
C SER A 46 3.29 -0.91 -29.27
N LYS A 47 4.05 -0.45 -28.26
CA LYS A 47 3.70 -0.54 -26.83
C LYS A 47 3.05 0.75 -26.31
N TYR A 48 2.84 1.76 -27.18
CA TYR A 48 2.54 3.16 -26.83
C TYR A 48 1.44 3.83 -27.69
N GLY A 49 0.48 3.08 -28.24
CA GLY A 49 -0.67 3.65 -28.96
C GLY A 49 -1.82 4.03 -28.02
N TYR A 50 -2.62 5.05 -28.37
CA TYR A 50 -3.89 5.39 -27.70
C TYR A 50 -5.05 5.05 -28.64
N ALA A 51 -6.11 4.40 -28.13
CA ALA A 51 -7.23 3.95 -28.96
C ALA A 51 -8.58 4.57 -28.57
N HIS A 52 -9.43 4.74 -29.58
CA HIS A 52 -10.87 4.99 -29.44
C HIS A 52 -11.59 3.79 -30.07
N LEU A 53 -12.13 2.91 -29.23
CA LEU A 53 -12.90 1.73 -29.64
C LEU A 53 -14.35 1.89 -29.17
N TYR A 54 -15.08 2.87 -29.71
CA TYR A 54 -16.52 2.93 -29.47
C TYR A 54 -17.22 1.83 -30.28
N ASN A 55 -18.00 0.98 -29.59
CA ASN A 55 -18.91 -0.01 -30.18
C ASN A 55 -18.27 -1.01 -31.17
N THR A 56 -17.11 -1.58 -30.84
CA THR A 56 -16.58 -2.71 -31.63
C THR A 56 -17.28 -4.01 -31.21
N PRO A 57 -17.94 -4.76 -32.12
CA PRO A 57 -18.77 -5.92 -31.74
C PRO A 57 -18.01 -7.07 -31.05
N HIS A 58 -16.67 -7.11 -31.15
CA HIS A 58 -15.86 -8.26 -30.71
C HIS A 58 -14.52 -7.94 -30.03
N GLY A 59 -14.23 -6.69 -29.64
CA GLY A 59 -13.00 -6.33 -28.92
C GLY A 59 -11.68 -6.54 -29.69
N LYS A 60 -11.75 -6.96 -30.96
CA LYS A 60 -10.62 -7.22 -31.84
C LYS A 60 -11.03 -7.09 -33.31
N VAL A 61 -10.26 -6.36 -34.10
CA VAL A 61 -10.32 -6.35 -35.55
C VAL A 61 -8.95 -6.67 -36.13
N SER A 62 -8.89 -7.26 -37.30
CA SER A 62 -7.63 -7.60 -37.96
C SER A 62 -7.79 -7.50 -39.46
N GLY A 63 -6.72 -7.07 -40.13
CA GLY A 63 -6.76 -6.90 -41.56
C GLY A 63 -5.43 -6.45 -42.13
N LEU A 64 -5.34 -6.48 -43.45
CA LEU A 64 -4.19 -5.97 -44.19
C LEU A 64 -4.09 -4.45 -44.04
N VAL A 65 -2.92 -3.93 -43.69
CA VAL A 65 -2.69 -2.49 -43.54
C VAL A 65 -2.54 -1.83 -44.90
N ARG A 66 -3.36 -0.82 -45.17
CA ARG A 66 -3.35 -0.07 -46.42
C ARG A 66 -3.04 1.41 -46.22
N ILE A 67 -2.09 1.88 -47.01
CA ILE A 67 -1.68 3.29 -47.06
C ILE A 67 -2.35 3.90 -48.28
N PRO A 68 -3.03 5.06 -48.15
CA PRO A 68 -3.66 5.67 -49.29
C PRO A 68 -2.65 6.09 -50.38
N GLU A 69 -2.99 5.78 -51.63
CA GLU A 69 -2.11 5.84 -52.81
C GLU A 69 -1.93 7.27 -53.34
N VAL A 70 -3.01 8.06 -53.31
CA VAL A 70 -3.02 9.43 -53.87
C VAL A 70 -2.43 10.45 -52.90
N ASN A 71 -2.74 10.30 -51.61
CA ASN A 71 -2.19 11.13 -50.55
C ASN A 71 -2.21 10.36 -49.24
N LYS A 72 -1.19 10.57 -48.40
CA LYS A 72 -1.08 9.95 -47.07
C LYS A 72 -2.20 10.31 -46.09
N TYR A 73 -3.14 11.18 -46.45
CA TYR A 73 -4.17 11.68 -45.53
C TYR A 73 -5.49 10.90 -45.59
N GLY A 74 -5.79 10.16 -46.67
CA GLY A 74 -6.99 9.33 -46.76
C GLY A 74 -8.32 10.10 -46.70
N CYS A 75 -8.36 11.33 -47.24
CA CYS A 75 -9.50 12.24 -47.10
C CYS A 75 -10.63 12.04 -48.13
N ARG A 76 -10.39 11.22 -49.17
CA ARG A 76 -11.30 11.01 -50.30
C ARG A 76 -11.32 9.55 -50.71
N ASN A 77 -12.42 9.09 -51.29
CA ASN A 77 -12.57 7.69 -51.71
C ASN A 77 -11.50 7.29 -52.74
N GLU A 78 -11.10 8.21 -53.63
CA GLU A 78 -10.02 7.96 -54.59
C GLU A 78 -8.65 7.73 -53.95
N SER A 79 -8.51 7.96 -52.63
CA SER A 79 -7.27 7.74 -51.91
C SER A 79 -6.94 6.25 -51.74
N TYR A 80 -7.91 5.36 -51.94
CA TYR A 80 -7.75 3.92 -51.86
C TYR A 80 -8.23 3.28 -53.18
N SER A 81 -7.55 2.23 -53.63
CA SER A 81 -7.95 1.46 -54.80
C SER A 81 -9.15 0.55 -54.46
N ALA A 82 -10.09 0.42 -55.41
CA ALA A 82 -11.39 -0.25 -55.21
C ALA A 82 -11.32 -1.80 -55.27
N ASP A 83 -10.14 -2.38 -55.50
CA ASP A 83 -9.98 -3.76 -55.97
C ASP A 83 -9.70 -4.80 -54.87
N GLU A 84 -10.01 -4.51 -53.60
CA GLU A 84 -9.50 -5.35 -52.52
C GLU A 84 -10.56 -6.21 -51.82
N VAL A 85 -10.46 -7.51 -52.07
CA VAL A 85 -11.23 -8.57 -51.44
C VAL A 85 -10.57 -8.95 -50.10
N GLY A 86 -11.18 -8.55 -48.97
CA GLY A 86 -10.81 -9.04 -47.63
C GLY A 86 -10.81 -7.97 -46.54
N ASP A 87 -10.57 -8.40 -45.30
CA ASP A 87 -10.48 -7.49 -44.14
C ASP A 87 -9.21 -6.64 -44.19
N TRP A 88 -9.36 -5.32 -44.07
CA TRP A 88 -8.24 -4.37 -44.15
C TRP A 88 -8.37 -3.24 -43.14
N ILE A 89 -7.23 -2.61 -42.81
CA ILE A 89 -7.11 -1.52 -41.86
C ILE A 89 -6.41 -0.34 -42.54
N ALA A 90 -7.01 0.84 -42.47
CA ALA A 90 -6.44 2.06 -43.05
C ALA A 90 -5.27 2.58 -42.20
N LEU A 91 -4.15 2.95 -42.80
CA LEU A 91 -3.04 3.67 -42.17
C LEU A 91 -2.90 5.06 -42.78
N VAL A 92 -3.24 6.09 -42.01
CA VAL A 92 -3.30 7.48 -42.49
C VAL A 92 -2.49 8.42 -41.61
N GLN A 93 -1.95 9.48 -42.20
CA GLN A 93 -1.36 10.58 -41.46
C GLN A 93 -2.40 11.65 -41.10
N ARG A 94 -2.23 12.26 -39.94
CA ARG A 94 -2.88 13.54 -39.60
C ARG A 94 -2.56 14.61 -40.65
N GLY A 95 -3.55 15.42 -41.04
CA GLY A 95 -3.36 16.46 -42.04
C GLY A 95 -4.65 17.09 -42.53
N ASN A 96 -4.80 17.17 -43.86
CA ASN A 96 -5.72 18.05 -44.59
C ASN A 96 -7.25 17.89 -44.36
N CYS A 97 -7.70 16.96 -43.53
CA CYS A 97 -9.11 16.77 -43.24
C CYS A 97 -9.31 16.30 -41.80
N THR A 98 -10.54 16.44 -41.31
CA THR A 98 -10.95 15.98 -39.98
C THR A 98 -10.77 14.47 -39.83
N PHE A 99 -10.58 14.00 -38.60
CA PHE A 99 -10.54 12.57 -38.30
C PHE A 99 -11.84 11.88 -38.72
N ASN A 100 -12.97 12.58 -38.58
CA ASN A 100 -14.28 12.01 -38.91
C ASN A 100 -14.33 11.68 -40.39
N ARG A 101 -13.86 12.62 -41.21
CA ARG A 101 -13.80 12.41 -42.65
C ARG A 101 -12.91 11.23 -43.03
N LYS A 102 -11.76 11.05 -42.36
CA LYS A 102 -10.86 9.92 -42.61
C LYS A 102 -11.53 8.60 -42.26
N GLY A 103 -12.21 8.56 -41.10
CA GLY A 103 -12.96 7.40 -40.65
C GLY A 103 -14.14 7.07 -41.57
N GLU A 104 -14.92 8.07 -41.99
CA GLU A 104 -16.05 7.89 -42.92
C GLU A 104 -15.60 7.31 -44.24
N VAL A 105 -14.50 7.83 -44.80
CA VAL A 105 -13.95 7.32 -46.06
C VAL A 105 -13.49 5.87 -45.88
N ALA A 106 -12.72 5.58 -44.85
CA ALA A 106 -12.23 4.22 -44.58
C ALA A 106 -13.39 3.23 -44.38
N LEU A 107 -14.37 3.60 -43.55
CA LEU A 107 -15.57 2.79 -43.28
C LEU A 107 -16.42 2.59 -44.54
N SER A 108 -16.62 3.64 -45.36
CA SER A 108 -17.40 3.55 -46.61
C SER A 108 -16.79 2.62 -47.65
N LEU A 109 -15.48 2.34 -47.52
CA LEU A 109 -14.72 1.43 -48.36
C LEU A 109 -14.50 0.06 -47.69
N GLY A 110 -15.19 -0.22 -46.58
CA GLY A 110 -15.17 -1.52 -45.91
C GLY A 110 -13.98 -1.78 -45.00
N ALA A 111 -13.25 -0.73 -44.58
CA ALA A 111 -12.17 -0.89 -43.60
C ALA A 111 -12.73 -1.40 -42.27
N GLN A 112 -12.02 -2.36 -41.66
CA GLN A 112 -12.34 -2.92 -40.34
C GLN A 112 -11.78 -2.05 -39.21
N GLY A 113 -10.90 -1.09 -39.51
CA GLY A 113 -10.31 -0.18 -38.54
C GLY A 113 -9.39 0.85 -39.19
N ILE A 114 -8.94 1.81 -38.40
CA ILE A 114 -8.06 2.90 -38.83
C ILE A 114 -6.92 3.15 -37.84
N ILE A 115 -5.71 3.32 -38.37
CA ILE A 115 -4.51 3.73 -37.65
C ILE A 115 -4.17 5.13 -38.13
N VAL A 116 -4.13 6.09 -37.22
CA VAL A 116 -3.82 7.49 -37.49
C VAL A 116 -2.50 7.85 -36.83
N TYR A 117 -1.48 8.15 -37.61
CA TYR A 117 -0.21 8.62 -37.05
C TYR A 117 -0.06 10.14 -37.15
N ASP A 118 0.62 10.73 -36.16
CA ASP A 118 0.74 12.18 -36.06
C ASP A 118 1.62 12.78 -37.19
N ASN A 119 1.44 14.07 -37.46
CA ASN A 119 2.27 14.85 -38.36
C ASN A 119 3.33 15.69 -37.63
N GLN A 120 3.25 15.79 -36.30
CA GLN A 120 4.25 16.45 -35.46
C GLN A 120 5.21 15.42 -34.85
N LYS A 121 6.50 15.76 -34.74
CA LYS A 121 7.50 14.90 -34.07
C LYS A 121 7.38 15.04 -32.55
N ASN A 122 6.34 14.44 -31.97
CA ASN A 122 6.14 14.34 -30.52
C ASN A 122 6.15 12.86 -30.11
N SER A 123 6.73 12.55 -28.95
CA SER A 123 6.78 11.20 -28.39
C SER A 123 5.44 10.71 -27.85
N THR A 124 4.46 11.60 -27.67
CA THR A 124 3.12 11.31 -27.16
C THR A 124 2.08 11.49 -28.26
N PRO A 125 1.24 10.48 -28.56
CA PRO A 125 0.13 10.65 -29.50
C PRO A 125 -0.87 11.69 -28.98
N ILE A 126 -1.44 12.49 -29.87
CA ILE A 126 -2.55 13.38 -29.51
C ILE A 126 -3.86 12.65 -29.74
N LEU A 127 -4.66 12.52 -28.69
CA LEU A 127 -6.03 12.02 -28.78
C LEU A 127 -6.92 13.08 -29.42
N MET A 128 -7.71 12.69 -30.42
CA MET A 128 -8.65 13.60 -31.06
C MET A 128 -9.99 12.89 -31.28
N THR A 129 -11.07 13.59 -30.92
CA THR A 129 -12.44 13.12 -31.07
C THR A 129 -12.91 13.19 -32.53
N GLY A 130 -14.01 12.49 -32.81
CA GLY A 130 -14.66 12.49 -34.11
C GLY A 130 -14.10 11.44 -35.07
N ILE A 131 -13.99 10.17 -34.68
CA ILE A 131 -14.01 9.05 -35.62
C ILE A 131 -15.46 8.53 -35.62
N PRO A 132 -16.03 8.07 -36.76
CA PRO A 132 -17.39 7.54 -36.78
C PRO A 132 -17.57 6.35 -35.84
N ASP A 133 -18.76 6.25 -35.26
CA ASP A 133 -19.14 5.09 -34.44
C ASP A 133 -19.01 3.78 -35.25
N GLY A 134 -18.48 2.74 -34.60
CA GLY A 134 -18.31 1.41 -35.21
C GLY A 134 -17.02 1.20 -36.00
N LEU A 135 -16.14 2.20 -36.13
CA LEU A 135 -14.81 2.04 -36.72
C LEU A 135 -13.69 2.12 -35.64
N PRO A 136 -13.07 0.99 -35.28
CA PRO A 136 -11.89 0.95 -34.39
C PRO A 136 -10.78 1.92 -34.81
N ALA A 137 -10.32 2.80 -33.91
CA ALA A 137 -9.23 3.74 -34.21
C ALA A 137 -8.04 3.64 -33.24
N VAL A 138 -6.81 3.69 -33.77
CA VAL A 138 -5.55 3.76 -33.00
C VAL A 138 -4.71 4.95 -33.44
N PHE A 139 -4.20 5.72 -32.48
CA PHE A 139 -3.32 6.85 -32.71
C PHE A 139 -1.87 6.51 -32.40
N LEU A 140 -0.96 6.81 -33.34
CA LEU A 140 0.47 6.54 -33.21
C LEU A 140 1.31 7.82 -33.23
N PRO A 141 2.47 7.84 -32.54
CA PRO A 141 3.49 8.87 -32.73
C PRO A 141 3.98 8.90 -34.18
N ARG A 142 4.49 10.06 -34.61
CA ARG A 142 4.94 10.24 -36.00
C ARG A 142 6.09 9.30 -36.40
N ASP A 143 7.08 9.14 -35.55
CA ASP A 143 8.25 8.28 -35.78
C ASP A 143 7.85 6.81 -35.97
N VAL A 144 6.90 6.32 -35.17
CA VAL A 144 6.33 4.97 -35.31
C VAL A 144 5.57 4.82 -36.62
N GLY A 145 4.71 5.79 -36.95
CA GLY A 145 3.92 5.78 -38.19
C GLY A 145 4.77 5.90 -39.45
N ASP A 146 5.80 6.76 -39.44
CA ASP A 146 6.74 6.92 -40.54
C ASP A 146 7.54 5.61 -40.76
N ASN A 147 8.01 4.95 -39.70
CA ASN A 147 8.68 3.65 -39.77
C ASN A 147 7.78 2.54 -40.33
N LEU A 148 6.51 2.49 -39.88
CA LEU A 148 5.53 1.52 -40.37
C LEU A 148 5.22 1.73 -41.86
N THR A 149 5.01 2.99 -42.25
CA THR A 149 4.76 3.39 -43.65
C THR A 149 5.95 2.99 -44.54
N GLN A 150 7.16 3.33 -44.11
CA GLN A 150 8.39 2.98 -44.83
C GLN A 150 8.58 1.47 -44.95
N SER A 151 8.27 0.70 -43.90
CA SER A 151 8.40 -0.76 -43.89
C SER A 151 7.44 -1.43 -44.89
N ILE A 152 6.22 -0.90 -45.01
CA ILE A 152 5.22 -1.41 -45.97
C ILE A 152 5.63 -1.06 -47.40
N GLN A 153 6.01 0.21 -47.65
CA GLN A 153 6.30 0.70 -49.00
C GLN A 153 7.64 0.19 -49.55
N THR A 154 8.71 0.24 -48.76
CA THR A 154 10.08 -0.04 -49.23
C THR A 154 10.31 -1.53 -49.48
N ASN A 155 9.72 -2.38 -48.65
CA ASN A 155 9.96 -3.82 -48.70
C ASN A 155 8.86 -4.60 -49.44
N LYS A 156 7.86 -3.92 -50.02
CA LYS A 156 6.64 -4.52 -50.63
C LYS A 156 6.00 -5.60 -49.74
N MET A 157 6.04 -5.39 -48.42
CA MET A 157 5.56 -6.39 -47.48
C MET A 157 4.09 -6.15 -47.18
N ALA A 158 3.29 -7.21 -47.28
CA ALA A 158 1.96 -7.24 -46.69
C ALA A 158 2.11 -7.12 -45.17
N ALA A 159 1.67 -6.00 -44.59
CA ALA A 159 1.61 -5.81 -43.15
C ALA A 159 0.20 -6.16 -42.68
N PHE A 160 0.05 -7.20 -41.87
CA PHE A 160 -1.23 -7.54 -41.28
C PHE A 160 -1.33 -6.96 -39.88
N ALA A 161 -2.25 -6.01 -39.63
CA ALA A 161 -2.45 -5.44 -38.31
C ALA A 161 -3.60 -6.11 -37.58
N THR A 162 -3.47 -6.21 -36.28
CA THR A 162 -4.55 -6.54 -35.36
C THR A 162 -4.74 -5.35 -34.44
N LEU A 163 -5.94 -4.79 -34.39
CA LEU A 163 -6.32 -3.82 -33.35
C LEU A 163 -7.16 -4.60 -32.34
N SER A 164 -6.60 -4.88 -31.17
CA SER A 164 -7.33 -5.48 -30.07
C SER A 164 -7.41 -4.48 -28.92
N GLU A 165 -8.58 -4.40 -28.29
CA GLU A 165 -8.67 -3.81 -26.97
C GLU A 165 -7.87 -4.71 -26.02
N MET A 166 -6.77 -4.20 -25.46
CA MET A 166 -6.30 -4.78 -24.21
C MET A 166 -7.21 -4.25 -23.11
N VAL A 167 -8.37 -4.90 -22.96
CA VAL A 167 -8.87 -5.09 -21.61
C VAL A 167 -7.80 -5.94 -20.95
N GLU A 168 -7.09 -5.39 -19.99
CA GLU A 168 -6.26 -6.19 -19.10
C GLU A 168 -7.17 -7.30 -18.57
N ASP A 169 -7.04 -8.51 -19.11
CA ASP A 169 -8.00 -9.60 -18.91
C ASP A 169 -8.29 -9.70 -17.41
N LEU A 170 -9.56 -9.66 -17.01
CA LEU A 170 -9.98 -10.00 -15.64
C LEU A 170 -9.40 -11.35 -15.18
N VAL A 171 -9.03 -12.22 -16.12
CA VAL A 171 -8.32 -13.49 -15.91
C VAL A 171 -6.85 -13.30 -15.50
N THR A 172 -6.14 -12.27 -15.99
CA THR A 172 -4.81 -11.91 -15.48
C THR A 172 -4.89 -11.25 -14.10
N HIS A 173 -5.95 -10.49 -13.83
CA HIS A 173 -6.20 -9.90 -12.51
C HIS A 173 -6.45 -10.97 -11.41
N TYR A 174 -7.15 -12.05 -11.75
CA TYR A 174 -7.36 -13.19 -10.85
C TYR A 174 -6.14 -14.13 -10.72
N LYS A 175 -5.15 -14.00 -11.61
CA LYS A 175 -3.94 -14.84 -11.61
C LYS A 175 -2.75 -14.23 -10.86
N ASP A 176 -2.81 -12.97 -10.45
CA ASP A 176 -1.79 -12.42 -9.56
C ASP A 176 -2.00 -13.00 -8.15
N PRO A 177 -1.07 -13.84 -7.63
CA PRO A 177 -1.16 -14.38 -6.28
C PRO A 177 -1.28 -13.27 -5.22
N SER A 178 -0.82 -12.05 -5.52
CA SER A 178 -0.87 -10.91 -4.62
C SER A 178 -2.29 -10.54 -4.18
N ASN A 179 -3.27 -10.67 -5.08
CA ASN A 179 -4.67 -10.32 -4.83
C ASN A 179 -5.35 -11.31 -3.86
N VAL A 180 -4.85 -12.54 -3.74
CA VAL A 180 -5.39 -13.54 -2.80
C VAL A 180 -4.58 -13.57 -1.51
N VAL A 181 -3.25 -13.48 -1.60
CA VAL A 181 -2.35 -13.62 -0.45
C VAL A 181 -2.43 -12.42 0.49
N MET A 182 -2.56 -11.20 -0.04
CA MET A 182 -2.61 -9.98 0.79
C MET A 182 -3.84 -9.96 1.73
N PRO A 183 -5.08 -10.16 1.25
CA PRO A 183 -6.25 -10.18 2.13
C PRO A 183 -6.19 -11.29 3.16
N ILE A 184 -5.79 -12.50 2.78
CA ILE A 184 -5.68 -13.63 3.71
C ILE A 184 -4.70 -13.29 4.83
N THR A 185 -3.54 -12.73 4.47
CA THR A 185 -2.52 -12.40 5.45
C THR A 185 -2.96 -11.24 6.35
N ALA A 186 -3.60 -10.22 5.80
CA ALA A 186 -4.20 -9.12 6.56
C ALA A 186 -5.29 -9.63 7.53
N CYS A 187 -6.17 -10.53 7.09
CA CYS A 187 -7.21 -11.14 7.90
C CYS A 187 -6.68 -11.94 9.10
N ILE A 188 -5.43 -12.41 9.05
CA ILE A 188 -4.79 -13.12 10.16
C ILE A 188 -4.02 -12.14 11.05
N MET A 189 -3.17 -11.30 10.45
CA MET A 189 -2.23 -10.48 11.19
C MET A 189 -2.86 -9.27 11.85
N CYS A 190 -3.79 -8.57 11.17
CA CYS A 190 -4.45 -7.40 11.72
C CYS A 190 -5.22 -7.73 13.01
N PRO A 191 -6.09 -8.76 13.05
CA PRO A 191 -6.73 -9.17 14.29
C PRO A 191 -5.74 -9.62 15.37
N ALA A 192 -4.69 -10.36 14.99
CA ALA A 192 -3.67 -10.80 15.93
C ALA A 192 -2.96 -9.60 16.60
N ALA A 193 -2.52 -8.62 15.82
CA ALA A 193 -1.87 -7.40 16.32
C ALA A 193 -2.78 -6.62 17.28
N ILE A 194 -4.05 -6.42 16.91
CA ILE A 194 -5.03 -5.72 17.74
C ILE A 194 -5.29 -6.49 19.05
N ILE A 195 -5.55 -7.79 18.97
CA ILE A 195 -5.85 -8.63 20.15
C ILE A 195 -4.65 -8.66 21.10
N LEU A 196 -3.44 -8.87 20.58
CA LEU A 196 -2.23 -8.94 21.38
C LEU A 196 -1.97 -7.62 22.13
N ASN A 197 -2.12 -6.47 21.48
CA ASN A 197 -1.93 -5.18 22.13
C ASN A 197 -3.06 -4.84 23.12
N ILE A 198 -4.32 -5.21 22.84
CA ILE A 198 -5.43 -5.05 23.80
C ILE A 198 -5.17 -5.87 25.07
N ILE A 199 -4.80 -7.15 24.93
CA ILE A 199 -4.49 -8.02 26.06
C ILE A 199 -3.36 -7.42 26.91
N SER A 200 -2.36 -6.87 26.23
CA SER A 200 -1.19 -6.26 26.85
C SER A 200 -1.51 -4.97 27.58
N LEU A 201 -2.34 -4.11 26.99
CA LEU A 201 -2.84 -2.90 27.62
C LEU A 201 -3.70 -3.22 28.85
N LEU A 202 -4.56 -4.24 28.76
CA LEU A 202 -5.35 -4.74 29.89
C LEU A 202 -4.47 -5.32 31.01
N ALA A 203 -3.38 -6.02 30.65
CA ALA A 203 -2.43 -6.54 31.63
C ALA A 203 -1.69 -5.41 32.36
N MET A 204 -1.33 -4.35 31.63
CA MET A 204 -0.73 -3.14 32.20
C MET A 204 -1.72 -2.39 33.10
N TYR A 205 -2.98 -2.24 32.66
CA TYR A 205 -4.03 -1.61 33.47
C TYR A 205 -4.31 -2.37 34.77
N LYS A 206 -4.30 -3.71 34.73
CA LYS A 206 -4.51 -4.58 35.91
C LYS A 206 -3.28 -4.74 36.80
N TYR A 207 -2.12 -4.23 36.39
CA TYR A 207 -0.91 -4.33 37.19
C TYR A 207 -1.03 -3.41 38.42
N ARG A 208 -1.07 -4.01 39.62
CA ARG A 208 -1.15 -3.30 40.92
C ARG A 208 0.18 -3.22 41.67
N GLY A 209 1.30 -3.49 41.01
CA GLY A 209 2.62 -3.41 41.65
C GLY A 209 3.14 -1.97 41.73
N LYS A 210 4.34 -1.79 42.29
CA LYS A 210 4.98 -0.46 42.34
C LYS A 210 5.13 0.10 40.92
N GLU A 211 4.66 1.33 40.72
CA GLU A 211 4.80 2.06 39.45
C GLU A 211 6.29 2.25 39.14
N LYS A 212 6.69 1.91 37.91
CA LYS A 212 8.07 2.09 37.43
C LYS A 212 8.08 2.97 36.20
N PRO A 213 9.04 3.91 36.06
CA PRO A 213 9.07 4.85 34.94
C PRO A 213 9.06 4.17 33.55
N HIS A 214 9.84 3.10 33.35
CA HIS A 214 9.88 2.36 32.09
C HIS A 214 8.54 1.71 31.71
N LEU A 215 7.66 1.42 32.68
CA LEU A 215 6.34 0.84 32.39
C LEU A 215 5.42 1.83 31.67
N TYR A 216 5.59 3.14 31.88
CA TYR A 216 4.85 4.15 31.12
C TYR A 216 5.32 4.25 29.67
N LEU A 217 6.63 4.13 29.43
CA LEU A 217 7.19 4.10 28.07
C LEU A 217 6.74 2.83 27.33
N ILE A 218 6.78 1.67 27.99
CA ILE A 218 6.20 0.43 27.43
C ILE A 218 4.70 0.59 27.19
N GLY A 219 3.97 1.24 28.10
CA GLY A 219 2.55 1.54 27.91
C GLY A 219 2.27 2.41 26.68
N ASN A 220 3.11 3.42 26.44
CA ASN A 220 3.02 4.25 25.23
C ASN A 220 3.29 3.43 23.97
N LEU A 221 4.30 2.56 24.00
CA LEU A 221 4.61 1.65 22.90
C LEU A 221 3.41 0.74 22.56
N ILE A 222 2.80 0.11 23.56
CA ILE A 222 1.61 -0.74 23.40
C ILE A 222 0.43 0.03 22.77
N LEU A 223 0.21 1.28 23.23
CA LEU A 223 -0.85 2.12 22.71
C LEU A 223 -0.59 2.47 21.24
N THR A 224 0.63 2.89 20.91
CA THR A 224 1.00 3.23 19.54
C THR A 224 0.92 2.02 18.62
N ASP A 225 1.40 0.85 19.03
CA ASP A 225 1.29 -0.40 18.25
C ASP A 225 -0.17 -0.80 18.00
N LEU A 226 -1.05 -0.62 18.99
CA LEU A 226 -2.48 -0.82 18.82
C LEU A 226 -3.07 0.12 17.75
N LEU A 227 -2.69 1.39 17.80
CA LEU A 227 -3.14 2.38 16.83
C LEU A 227 -2.58 2.10 15.43
N VAL A 228 -1.30 1.70 15.31
CA VAL A 228 -0.68 1.28 14.04
C VAL A 228 -1.47 0.10 13.45
N ALA A 229 -1.79 -0.90 14.27
CA ALA A 229 -2.55 -2.06 13.83
C ALA A 229 -3.96 -1.66 13.32
N ILE A 230 -4.66 -0.77 14.04
CA ILE A 230 -5.99 -0.27 13.63
C ILE A 230 -5.90 0.51 12.32
N VAL A 231 -4.99 1.49 12.23
CA VAL A 231 -4.82 2.34 11.06
C VAL A 231 -4.42 1.52 9.83
N SER A 232 -3.49 0.57 9.98
CA SER A 232 -3.08 -0.33 8.91
C SER A 232 -4.23 -1.21 8.44
N SER A 233 -5.05 -1.73 9.38
CA SER A 233 -6.24 -2.54 9.05
C SER A 233 -7.25 -1.76 8.21
N ILE A 234 -7.56 -0.53 8.61
CA ILE A 234 -8.50 0.33 7.87
C ILE A 234 -7.91 0.67 6.49
N SER A 235 -6.63 1.00 6.43
CA SER A 235 -5.94 1.32 5.17
C SER A 235 -5.99 0.15 4.18
N ILE A 236 -5.74 -1.08 4.63
CA ILE A 236 -5.83 -2.28 3.78
C ILE A 236 -7.26 -2.48 3.26
N LEU A 237 -8.27 -2.36 4.13
CA LEU A 237 -9.68 -2.46 3.71
C LEU A 237 -10.10 -1.39 2.70
N LEU A 238 -9.48 -0.20 2.78
CA LEU A 238 -9.75 0.90 1.88
C LEU A 238 -8.84 0.94 0.66
N ILE A 239 -7.76 0.15 0.58
CA ILE A 239 -6.92 0.00 -0.62
C ILE A 239 -7.41 -1.20 -1.45
N TYR A 240 -7.77 -2.32 -0.81
CA TYR A 240 -8.10 -3.55 -1.52
C TYR A 240 -9.25 -3.44 -2.57
N PRO A 241 -10.38 -2.76 -2.31
CA PRO A 241 -11.42 -2.56 -3.33
C PRO A 241 -11.02 -1.55 -4.43
N GLN A 242 -9.75 -1.13 -4.55
CA GLN A 242 -9.28 -0.30 -5.67
C GLN A 242 -9.15 -1.15 -6.93
N TYR A 243 -9.04 -2.48 -6.76
CA TYR A 243 -8.75 -3.41 -7.82
C TYR A 243 -10.01 -4.08 -8.41
N ASP A 244 -11.08 -4.24 -7.62
CA ASP A 244 -12.22 -5.09 -8.01
C ASP A 244 -13.48 -4.33 -8.48
N ASN A 245 -13.50 -3.00 -8.54
CA ASN A 245 -14.70 -2.26 -9.01
C ASN A 245 -14.37 -0.91 -9.65
N PHE A 246 -13.88 -0.94 -10.90
CA PHE A 246 -13.99 0.19 -11.83
C PHE A 246 -15.47 0.49 -12.21
N THR A 247 -16.41 -0.34 -11.77
CA THR A 247 -17.82 -0.35 -12.18
C THR A 247 -18.78 0.38 -11.24
N LYS A 248 -18.35 0.89 -10.07
CA LYS A 248 -19.26 1.62 -9.15
C LYS A 248 -18.73 3.02 -8.81
N LYS A 249 -19.00 3.98 -9.70
CA LYS A 249 -18.77 5.43 -9.53
C LYS A 249 -19.67 6.03 -8.43
N THR A 250 -19.39 5.73 -7.16
CA THR A 250 -20.09 6.37 -6.03
C THR A 250 -19.28 7.53 -5.46
N MET A 251 -19.94 8.56 -4.91
CA MET A 251 -19.28 9.67 -4.23
C MET A 251 -18.28 9.19 -3.14
N PHE A 252 -18.60 8.09 -2.44
CA PHE A 252 -17.70 7.45 -1.48
C PHE A 252 -16.40 6.95 -2.11
N THR A 253 -16.47 6.30 -3.27
CA THR A 253 -15.31 5.71 -3.93
C THR A 253 -14.40 6.74 -4.59
N GLN A 254 -14.95 7.84 -5.12
CA GLN A 254 -14.15 8.86 -5.82
C GLN A 254 -13.63 9.99 -4.93
N VAL A 255 -14.39 10.42 -3.92
CA VAL A 255 -14.02 11.61 -3.13
C VAL A 255 -13.56 11.24 -1.71
N TYR A 256 -14.42 10.58 -0.93
CA TYR A 256 -14.15 10.36 0.50
C TYR A 256 -13.03 9.34 0.74
N ARG A 257 -13.02 8.24 -0.02
CA ARG A 257 -12.06 7.16 0.15
C ARG A 257 -10.59 7.60 -0.03
N PRO A 258 -10.21 8.37 -1.07
CA PRO A 258 -8.86 8.93 -1.17
C PRO A 258 -8.50 9.87 -0.02
N CYS A 259 -9.43 10.73 0.44
CA CYS A 259 -9.17 11.62 1.59
C CYS A 259 -8.82 10.80 2.84
N ILE A 260 -9.61 9.75 3.08
CA ILE A 260 -9.43 8.87 4.24
C ILE A 260 -8.09 8.13 4.12
N ASN A 261 -7.79 7.53 2.98
CA ASN A 261 -6.52 6.82 2.76
C ASN A 261 -5.31 7.73 2.96
N TYR A 262 -5.36 8.94 2.42
CA TYR A 262 -4.29 9.91 2.60
C TYR A 262 -4.12 10.33 4.07
N THR A 263 -5.23 10.63 4.76
CA THR A 263 -5.20 10.99 6.19
C THR A 263 -4.67 9.84 7.05
N LEU A 264 -5.05 8.60 6.71
CA LEU A 264 -4.56 7.41 7.39
C LEU A 264 -3.07 7.18 7.14
N ALA A 265 -2.54 7.49 5.94
CA ALA A 265 -1.12 7.40 5.66
C ALA A 265 -0.30 8.38 6.51
N GLU A 266 -0.73 9.64 6.62
CA GLU A 266 -0.06 10.63 7.48
C GLU A 266 -0.18 10.28 8.97
N LEU A 267 -1.33 9.76 9.38
CA LEU A 267 -1.52 9.25 10.73
C LEU A 267 -0.61 8.05 11.01
N TRP A 268 -0.43 7.16 10.04
CA TRP A 268 0.45 6.01 10.15
C TRP A 268 1.91 6.45 10.32
N ASP A 269 2.39 7.42 9.52
CA ASP A 269 3.74 7.98 9.66
C ASP A 269 3.95 8.61 11.05
N MET A 270 2.97 9.37 11.54
CA MET A 270 2.98 9.93 12.90
C MET A 270 3.12 8.84 13.97
N LEU A 271 2.36 7.75 13.86
CA LEU A 271 2.41 6.65 14.82
C LEU A 271 3.76 5.93 14.78
N MET A 272 4.33 5.73 13.58
CA MET A 272 5.67 5.16 13.44
C MET A 272 6.73 6.03 14.11
N TYR A 273 6.71 7.35 13.91
CA TYR A 273 7.63 8.27 14.60
C TYR A 273 7.46 8.22 16.13
N SER A 274 6.22 8.10 16.63
CA SER A 274 5.95 7.97 18.07
C SER A 274 6.59 6.71 18.64
N ASN A 275 6.50 5.58 17.92
CA ASN A 275 7.19 4.34 18.27
C ASN A 275 8.70 4.51 18.29
N LEU A 276 9.27 5.09 17.23
CA LEU A 276 10.70 5.34 17.10
C LEU A 276 11.25 6.19 18.26
N PHE A 277 10.58 7.30 18.60
CA PHE A 277 10.99 8.14 19.72
C PHE A 277 10.78 7.46 21.07
N THR A 278 9.72 6.67 21.24
CA THR A 278 9.51 5.88 22.47
C THR A 278 10.65 4.90 22.71
N LEU A 279 11.14 4.22 21.67
CA LEU A 279 12.31 3.35 21.74
C LEU A 279 13.59 4.14 22.09
N LEU A 280 13.74 5.36 21.57
CA LEU A 280 14.88 6.22 21.91
C LEU A 280 14.86 6.60 23.39
N PHE A 281 13.68 6.95 23.91
CA PHE A 281 13.52 7.27 25.32
C PHE A 281 13.70 6.06 26.23
N LEU A 282 13.32 4.86 25.81
CA LEU A 282 13.68 3.61 26.49
C LEU A 282 15.21 3.41 26.54
N ALA A 283 15.92 3.69 25.44
CA ALA A 283 17.38 3.63 25.41
C ALA A 283 18.02 4.64 26.39
N LEU A 284 17.51 5.87 26.42
CA LEU A 284 17.97 6.92 27.34
C LEU A 284 17.66 6.60 28.81
N GLU A 285 16.50 6.02 29.10
CA GLU A 285 16.14 5.57 30.45
C GLU A 285 17.13 4.52 30.96
N HIS A 286 17.44 3.53 30.11
CA HIS A 286 18.43 2.51 30.43
C HIS A 286 19.82 3.09 30.56
N TYR A 287 20.21 4.03 29.71
CA TYR A 287 21.47 4.75 29.83
C TYR A 287 21.62 5.43 31.19
N ILE A 288 20.61 6.17 31.64
CA ILE A 288 20.60 6.83 32.96
C ILE A 288 20.69 5.78 34.08
N ALA A 289 19.98 4.66 33.95
CA ALA A 289 19.99 3.57 34.93
C ALA A 289 21.38 2.95 35.08
N PHE A 290 22.12 2.75 33.99
CA PHE A 290 23.46 2.18 34.00
C PHE A 290 24.55 3.19 34.40
N LYS A 291 24.47 4.42 33.90
CA LYS A 291 25.49 5.45 34.16
C LYS A 291 25.39 6.04 35.57
N TRP A 292 24.17 6.25 36.06
CA TRP A 292 23.91 6.89 37.36
C TRP A 292 22.86 6.13 38.19
N PRO A 293 23.17 4.89 38.62
CA PRO A 293 22.20 4.02 39.28
C PRO A 293 21.56 4.63 40.54
N PHE A 294 22.33 5.40 41.33
CA PHE A 294 21.83 6.05 42.55
C PHE A 294 20.99 7.30 42.29
N LYS A 295 21.19 7.97 41.14
CA LYS A 295 20.42 9.15 40.75
C LYS A 295 19.22 8.80 39.86
N HIS A 296 19.14 7.59 39.34
CA HIS A 296 18.07 7.15 38.41
C HIS A 296 16.66 7.45 38.93
N LYS A 297 16.37 7.11 40.20
CA LYS A 297 15.04 7.37 40.80
C LYS A 297 14.71 8.86 40.94
N VAL A 298 15.72 9.72 41.07
CA VAL A 298 15.56 11.18 41.18
C VAL A 298 15.46 11.81 39.79
N LEU A 299 16.20 11.27 38.82
CA LEU A 299 16.25 11.79 37.46
C LEU A 299 15.03 11.37 36.63
N VAL A 300 14.64 10.09 36.69
CA VAL A 300 13.58 9.49 35.90
C VAL A 300 12.31 9.38 36.75
N THR A 301 11.59 10.50 36.87
CA THR A 301 10.34 10.57 37.63
C THR A 301 9.12 10.38 36.73
N LYS A 302 7.98 9.98 37.30
CA LYS A 302 6.70 9.83 36.58
C LYS A 302 6.33 11.08 35.79
N LYS A 303 6.42 12.27 36.42
CA LYS A 303 6.13 13.56 35.77
C LYS A 303 7.02 13.78 34.55
N ARG A 304 8.33 13.51 34.66
CA ARG A 304 9.27 13.68 33.55
C ARG A 304 9.02 12.69 32.42
N VAL A 305 8.67 11.44 32.73
CA VAL A 305 8.32 10.46 31.69
C VAL A 305 7.06 10.86 30.92
N TRP A 306 6.02 11.37 31.60
CA TRP A 306 4.84 11.89 30.89
C TRP A 306 5.14 13.09 30.00
N ILE A 307 6.02 13.99 30.44
CA ILE A 307 6.49 15.12 29.60
C ILE A 307 7.21 14.58 28.36
N VAL A 308 8.10 13.61 28.53
CA VAL A 308 8.83 12.98 27.42
C VAL A 308 7.88 12.28 26.43
N ILE A 309 6.86 11.58 26.93
CA ILE A 309 5.81 10.99 26.08
C ILE A 309 5.08 12.09 25.30
N ALA A 310 4.65 13.18 25.95
CA ALA A 310 3.99 14.29 25.27
C ALA A 310 4.89 14.90 24.17
N ILE A 311 6.18 15.11 24.45
CA ILE A 311 7.17 15.58 23.46
C ILE A 311 7.27 14.60 22.28
N SER A 312 7.27 13.29 22.55
CA SER A 312 7.33 12.27 21.48
C SER A 312 6.16 12.40 20.50
N TRP A 313 4.94 12.62 21.01
CA TRP A 313 3.76 12.80 20.18
C TRP A 313 3.80 14.13 19.41
N MET A 314 4.25 15.21 20.04
CA MET A 314 4.39 16.52 19.38
C MET A 314 5.41 16.48 18.23
N LEU A 315 6.58 15.88 18.46
CA LEU A 315 7.62 15.72 17.43
C LEU A 315 7.15 14.82 16.28
N SER A 316 6.31 13.82 16.59
CA SER A 316 5.74 12.92 15.59
C SER A 316 4.63 13.56 14.78
N ALA A 317 3.80 14.41 15.40
CA ALA A 317 2.68 15.07 14.75
C ALA A 317 3.11 16.23 13.85
N ALA A 318 4.20 16.93 14.19
CA ALA A 318 4.70 18.07 13.42
C ALA A 318 4.89 17.79 11.91
N PRO A 319 5.61 16.73 11.48
CA PRO A 319 5.74 16.42 10.05
C PRO A 319 4.42 16.02 9.41
N ALA A 320 3.59 15.22 10.09
CA ALA A 320 2.28 14.83 9.56
C ALA A 320 1.39 16.06 9.31
N VAL A 321 1.33 17.00 10.26
CA VAL A 321 0.59 18.26 10.08
C VAL A 321 1.19 19.12 8.97
N TYR A 322 2.52 19.18 8.86
CA TYR A 322 3.19 19.93 7.77
C TYR A 322 2.82 19.39 6.39
N PHE A 323 2.93 18.08 6.17
CA PHE A 323 2.58 17.46 4.88
C PHE A 323 1.08 17.55 4.59
N LEU A 324 0.24 17.40 5.62
CA LEU A 324 -1.20 17.71 5.52
C LEU A 324 -1.43 19.17 5.11
N ILE A 325 -0.73 20.17 5.65
CA ILE A 325 -0.97 21.58 5.27
C ILE A 325 -0.41 21.88 3.87
N LYS A 326 0.80 21.42 3.57
CA LYS A 326 1.47 21.66 2.28
C LYS A 326 0.58 21.25 1.11
N ASP A 327 -0.09 20.12 1.25
CA ASP A 327 -1.00 19.61 0.22
C ASP A 327 -2.35 20.35 0.17
N PHE A 328 -2.75 21.05 1.23
CA PHE A 328 -3.87 22.01 1.13
C PHE A 328 -3.48 23.25 0.31
N THR A 329 -2.21 23.66 0.36
CA THR A 329 -1.74 24.91 -0.28
C THR A 329 -1.35 24.77 -1.76
N PHE A 330 -0.96 23.59 -2.23
CA PHE A 330 -0.51 23.35 -3.62
C PHE A 330 -1.63 23.15 -4.65
N SER A 331 -2.91 23.28 -4.26
CA SER A 331 -4.07 22.96 -5.11
C SER A 331 -4.54 24.08 -6.06
N SER A 332 -3.78 25.15 -6.28
CA SER A 332 -4.26 26.30 -7.09
C SER A 332 -3.96 26.22 -8.60
N VAL A 333 -3.42 25.11 -9.13
CA VAL A 333 -3.20 24.99 -10.58
C VAL A 333 -4.40 24.31 -11.26
N GLU A 334 -5.19 25.16 -11.92
CA GLU A 334 -6.26 24.84 -12.87
C GLU A 334 -5.80 23.81 -13.90
N SER A 335 -6.36 22.61 -13.82
CA SER A 335 -6.39 21.68 -14.95
C SER A 335 -7.79 21.09 -14.98
N SER A 336 -8.55 21.48 -16.00
CA SER A 336 -9.97 21.17 -16.25
C SER A 336 -10.31 19.67 -16.23
N CYS A 337 -9.32 18.79 -16.22
CA CYS A 337 -9.49 17.33 -16.20
C CYS A 337 -9.60 16.72 -14.78
N TYR A 338 -9.35 17.51 -13.72
CA TYR A 338 -9.34 17.03 -12.33
C TYR A 338 -10.58 17.39 -11.50
N GLU A 339 -11.50 18.19 -12.04
CA GLU A 339 -12.70 18.62 -11.31
C GLU A 339 -13.66 17.44 -11.00
N GLU A 340 -13.71 16.39 -11.82
CA GLU A 340 -14.62 15.26 -11.60
C GLU A 340 -14.08 14.16 -10.64
N LYS A 341 -12.76 14.00 -10.49
CA LYS A 341 -12.20 12.96 -9.60
C LYS A 341 -12.17 13.38 -8.11
N GLY A 342 -12.57 14.62 -7.82
CA GLY A 342 -12.59 15.18 -6.47
C GLY A 342 -11.21 15.57 -5.95
N PHE A 343 -11.18 16.63 -5.14
CA PHE A 343 -10.00 17.24 -4.53
C PHE A 343 -9.00 16.23 -3.92
N CYS A 344 -9.51 15.21 -3.23
CA CYS A 344 -8.66 14.24 -2.53
C CYS A 344 -8.04 13.16 -3.43
N TRP A 345 -8.63 12.86 -4.59
CA TRP A 345 -8.03 11.91 -5.53
C TRP A 345 -6.77 12.51 -6.16
N LYS A 346 -6.85 13.78 -6.61
CA LYS A 346 -5.69 14.53 -7.10
C LYS A 346 -4.56 14.53 -6.07
N ARG A 347 -4.90 14.76 -4.81
CA ARG A 347 -3.95 14.81 -3.70
C ARG A 347 -3.30 13.48 -3.33
N TYR A 348 -4.09 12.41 -3.29
CA TYR A 348 -3.58 11.05 -3.13
C TYR A 348 -2.65 10.66 -4.30
N TYR A 349 -2.98 11.10 -5.52
CA TYR A 349 -2.18 10.86 -6.72
C TYR A 349 -0.88 11.68 -6.73
N ASP A 350 -0.95 12.97 -6.35
CA ASP A 350 0.20 13.87 -6.22
C ASP A 350 1.21 13.35 -5.19
N MET A 351 0.76 12.71 -4.09
CA MET A 351 1.65 12.06 -3.11
C MET A 351 2.62 11.05 -3.76
N PHE A 352 2.18 10.34 -4.80
CA PHE A 352 2.99 9.34 -5.49
C PHE A 352 3.68 9.88 -6.74
N ILE A 353 3.14 10.90 -7.39
CA ILE A 353 3.59 11.34 -8.73
C ILE A 353 4.28 12.68 -8.71
N ASN A 354 3.96 13.56 -7.76
CA ASN A 354 4.69 14.79 -7.57
C ASN A 354 6.08 14.46 -6.99
N GLN A 355 7.06 14.42 -7.91
CA GLN A 355 8.43 14.03 -7.61
C GLN A 355 9.07 14.87 -6.50
N THR A 356 8.81 16.19 -6.48
CA THR A 356 9.34 17.10 -5.47
C THR A 356 8.76 16.79 -4.09
N TYR A 357 7.45 16.59 -4.00
CA TYR A 357 6.79 16.26 -2.74
C TYR A 357 7.28 14.90 -2.21
N ALA A 358 7.25 13.88 -3.06
CA ALA A 358 7.68 12.52 -2.72
C ALA A 358 9.14 12.50 -2.24
N TRP A 359 10.02 13.27 -2.91
CA TRP A 359 11.41 13.42 -2.53
C TRP A 359 11.58 14.08 -1.17
N GLU A 360 10.93 15.23 -0.92
CA GLU A 360 11.03 15.93 0.36
C GLU A 360 10.55 15.06 1.53
N LYS A 361 9.39 14.41 1.36
CA LYS A 361 8.82 13.51 2.35
C LYS A 361 9.77 12.35 2.65
N SER A 362 10.29 11.70 1.61
CA SER A 362 11.20 10.56 1.76
C SER A 362 12.55 10.96 2.35
N LEU A 363 13.09 12.11 1.97
CA LEU A 363 14.34 12.62 2.52
C LEU A 363 14.21 12.89 4.02
N TYR A 364 13.15 13.59 4.43
CA TYR A 364 12.87 13.84 5.85
C TYR A 364 12.77 12.52 6.63
N TRP A 365 12.01 11.58 6.08
CA TRP A 365 11.79 10.26 6.67
C TRP A 365 13.12 9.51 6.90
N VAL A 366 13.96 9.43 5.85
CA VAL A 366 15.29 8.79 5.92
C VAL A 366 16.19 9.46 6.95
N ILE A 367 16.23 10.80 7.00
CA ILE A 367 17.07 11.56 7.94
C ILE A 367 16.66 11.24 9.38
N VAL A 368 15.37 11.31 9.70
CA VAL A 368 14.87 11.10 11.06
C VAL A 368 15.15 9.67 11.52
N VAL A 369 14.78 8.66 10.72
CA VAL A 369 14.95 7.25 11.08
C VAL A 369 16.43 6.90 11.25
N SER A 370 17.29 7.36 10.34
CA SER A 370 18.73 7.11 10.41
C SER A 370 19.37 7.78 11.61
N THR A 371 19.01 9.03 11.90
CA THR A 371 19.54 9.79 13.04
C THR A 371 19.18 9.12 14.37
N VAL A 372 17.93 8.70 14.52
CA VAL A 372 17.48 8.01 15.74
C VAL A 372 18.13 6.63 15.85
N PHE A 373 18.23 5.88 14.76
CA PHE A 373 18.92 4.58 14.75
C PHE A 373 20.37 4.70 15.20
N VAL A 374 21.14 5.61 14.59
CA VAL A 374 22.54 5.86 14.98
C VAL A 374 22.62 6.26 16.45
N SER A 375 21.72 7.13 16.92
CA SER A 375 21.66 7.52 18.34
C SER A 375 21.44 6.32 19.27
N MET A 376 20.52 5.41 18.94
CA MET A 376 20.29 4.19 19.70
C MET A 376 21.50 3.26 19.70
N VAL A 377 22.15 3.07 18.54
CA VAL A 377 23.35 2.24 18.40
C VAL A 377 24.47 2.78 19.29
N LEU A 378 24.70 4.11 19.28
CA LEU A 378 25.71 4.74 20.14
C LEU A 378 25.38 4.58 21.62
N VAL A 379 24.11 4.81 22.02
CA VAL A 379 23.67 4.68 23.41
C VAL A 379 23.80 3.24 23.91
N TYR A 380 23.26 2.26 23.18
CA TYR A 380 23.33 0.86 23.58
C TYR A 380 24.75 0.29 23.48
N GLY A 381 25.53 0.68 22.47
CA GLY A 381 26.95 0.34 22.38
C GLY A 381 27.72 0.80 23.60
N TYR A 382 27.50 2.04 24.04
CA TYR A 382 28.10 2.57 25.27
C TYR A 382 27.64 1.82 26.53
N ILE A 383 26.34 1.51 26.65
CA ILE A 383 25.81 0.69 27.75
C ILE A 383 26.50 -0.68 27.76
N LEU A 384 26.63 -1.35 26.61
CA LEU A 384 27.27 -2.66 26.51
C LEU A 384 28.75 -2.63 26.94
N ILE A 385 29.48 -1.55 26.62
CA ILE A 385 30.86 -1.34 27.10
C ILE A 385 30.89 -1.23 28.63
N ILE A 386 30.00 -0.45 29.24
CA ILE A 386 29.90 -0.35 30.71
C ILE A 386 29.58 -1.73 31.31
N VAL A 387 28.57 -2.42 30.77
CA VAL A 387 28.14 -3.73 31.26
C VAL A 387 29.27 -4.74 31.18
N HIS A 388 30.04 -4.76 30.10
CA HIS A 388 31.17 -5.67 29.94
C HIS A 388 32.26 -5.40 31.00
N LYS A 389 32.59 -4.12 31.26
CA LYS A 389 33.55 -3.73 32.30
C LYS A 389 33.09 -4.14 33.71
N VAL A 390 31.81 -3.95 34.02
CA VAL A 390 31.24 -4.27 35.35
C VAL A 390 31.06 -5.78 35.55
N LYS A 391 30.63 -6.52 34.52
CA LYS A 391 30.45 -7.99 34.58
C LYS A 391 31.76 -8.71 34.90
N LYS A 392 32.90 -8.24 34.38
CA LYS A 392 34.23 -8.77 34.72
C LYS A 392 34.53 -8.65 36.22
N ARG A 393 33.96 -7.64 36.89
CA ARG A 393 34.22 -7.32 38.30
C ARG A 393 33.19 -7.90 39.27
N ASN A 394 31.96 -8.21 38.83
CA ASN A 394 30.91 -8.66 39.76
C ASN A 394 29.85 -9.58 39.11
N ARG A 395 29.79 -10.86 39.53
CA ARG A 395 28.90 -11.90 38.94
C ARG A 395 27.41 -11.71 39.25
N GLY A 396 27.02 -10.87 40.22
CA GLY A 396 25.63 -10.62 40.62
C GLY A 396 24.77 -9.77 39.66
N PHE A 397 25.33 -9.35 38.52
CA PHE A 397 24.75 -8.33 37.63
C PHE A 397 23.61 -8.82 36.70
N ARG A 398 23.10 -10.05 36.92
CA ARG A 398 22.17 -10.76 36.01
C ARG A 398 20.82 -10.05 35.80
N LYS A 399 20.30 -9.33 36.80
CA LYS A 399 18.97 -8.68 36.74
C LYS A 399 18.91 -7.49 35.77
N HIS A 400 19.98 -6.70 35.65
CA HIS A 400 20.01 -5.54 34.73
C HIS A 400 20.22 -5.95 33.27
N TYR A 401 20.89 -7.08 33.04
CA TYR A 401 21.10 -7.62 31.71
C TYR A 401 19.79 -8.04 31.03
N THR A 402 18.81 -8.59 31.78
CA THR A 402 17.53 -9.02 31.18
C THR A 402 16.73 -7.85 30.61
N ALA A 403 16.66 -6.72 31.32
CA ALA A 403 15.94 -5.53 30.85
C ALA A 403 16.59 -4.94 29.59
N LEU A 404 17.93 -4.87 29.56
CA LEU A 404 18.69 -4.42 28.40
C LEU A 404 18.44 -5.30 27.16
N VAL A 405 18.43 -6.63 27.33
CA VAL A 405 18.12 -7.55 26.24
C VAL A 405 16.70 -7.35 25.72
N THR A 406 15.71 -7.15 26.60
CA THR A 406 14.34 -6.83 26.17
C THR A 406 14.31 -5.60 25.29
N ALA A 407 14.99 -4.52 25.69
CA ALA A 407 15.00 -3.28 24.93
C ALA A 407 15.72 -3.42 23.58
N LEU A 408 16.82 -4.17 23.51
CA LEU A 408 17.47 -4.51 22.24
C LEU A 408 16.58 -5.35 21.33
N CYS A 409 15.80 -6.28 21.87
CA CYS A 409 14.81 -7.03 21.10
C CYS A 409 13.72 -6.12 20.53
N LEU A 410 13.24 -5.13 21.30
CA LEU A 410 12.24 -4.15 20.83
C LEU A 410 12.81 -3.23 19.73
N VAL A 411 14.08 -2.83 19.86
CA VAL A 411 14.75 -2.08 18.78
C VAL A 411 14.87 -2.95 17.52
N ALA A 412 15.28 -4.20 17.68
CA ALA A 412 15.41 -5.12 16.54
C ALA A 412 14.06 -5.41 15.87
N SER A 413 12.98 -5.63 16.64
CA SER A 413 11.64 -5.86 16.09
C SER A 413 11.18 -4.65 15.28
N PHE A 414 11.40 -3.42 15.76
CA PHE A 414 11.11 -2.20 15.01
C PHE A 414 11.85 -2.18 13.67
N PHE A 415 13.19 -2.20 13.67
CA PHE A 415 13.95 -2.03 12.42
C PHE A 415 13.70 -3.16 11.42
N VAL A 416 13.54 -4.41 11.87
CA VAL A 416 13.15 -5.52 10.99
C VAL A 416 11.76 -5.30 10.39
N SER A 417 10.82 -4.76 11.16
CA SER A 417 9.43 -4.53 10.74
C SER A 417 9.20 -3.23 9.96
N TYR A 418 10.25 -2.46 9.67
CA TYR A 418 10.18 -1.23 8.86
C TYR A 418 11.29 -1.16 7.80
N ILE A 419 12.15 -2.19 7.66
CA ILE A 419 13.31 -2.14 6.76
C ILE A 419 12.93 -1.97 5.29
N PHE A 420 11.85 -2.61 4.84
CA PHE A 420 11.40 -2.50 3.45
C PHE A 420 10.84 -1.12 3.16
N TYR A 421 10.04 -0.59 4.08
CA TYR A 421 9.54 0.78 4.00
C TYR A 421 10.69 1.80 3.99
N TYR A 422 11.75 1.54 4.77
CA TYR A 422 12.96 2.35 4.73
C TYR A 422 13.66 2.31 3.37
N VAL A 423 13.80 1.13 2.76
CA VAL A 423 14.38 0.99 1.40
C VAL A 423 13.58 1.77 0.36
N ILE A 424 12.24 1.73 0.42
CA ILE A 424 11.35 2.47 -0.50
C ILE A 424 11.62 3.98 -0.42
N HIS A 425 11.74 4.53 0.80
CA HIS A 425 12.03 5.95 0.98
C HIS A 425 13.47 6.31 0.58
N VAL A 426 14.44 5.41 0.78
CA VAL A 426 15.81 5.63 0.29
C VAL A 426 15.83 5.68 -1.23
N ASP A 427 15.16 4.74 -1.91
CA ASP A 427 15.05 4.74 -3.37
C ASP A 427 14.40 6.06 -3.85
N ALA A 428 13.28 6.47 -3.25
CA ALA A 428 12.60 7.72 -3.61
C ALA A 428 13.46 8.97 -3.34
N ALA A 429 14.25 8.98 -2.26
CA ALA A 429 15.15 10.08 -1.95
C ALA A 429 16.33 10.17 -2.95
N ILE A 430 16.90 9.02 -3.36
CA ILE A 430 18.02 8.96 -4.31
C ILE A 430 17.56 9.36 -5.71
N TYR A 431 16.42 8.82 -6.17
CA TYR A 431 15.93 9.05 -7.52
C TYR A 431 15.05 10.30 -7.66
N LYS A 432 14.96 11.13 -6.61
CA LYS A 432 14.18 12.38 -6.59
C LYS A 432 12.69 12.18 -6.87
N GLY A 433 12.10 11.10 -6.36
CA GLY A 433 10.66 10.82 -6.49
C GLY A 433 10.37 9.33 -6.67
N TYR A 434 9.11 8.95 -6.47
CA TYR A 434 8.70 7.55 -6.57
C TYR A 434 8.68 7.01 -8.00
N ASP A 435 8.40 7.81 -9.02
CA ASP A 435 8.25 7.35 -10.41
C ASP A 435 9.60 6.95 -11.04
N THR A 436 10.62 7.79 -10.88
CA THR A 436 12.00 7.50 -11.26
C THR A 436 12.61 6.38 -10.41
N ALA A 437 12.28 6.35 -9.11
CA ALA A 437 12.58 5.20 -8.26
C ALA A 437 11.88 3.94 -8.78
N LEU A 438 10.67 4.05 -9.34
CA LEU A 438 9.89 2.92 -9.87
C LEU A 438 10.59 2.22 -11.05
N GLN A 439 11.44 2.93 -11.78
CA GLN A 439 12.15 2.39 -12.93
C GLN A 439 13.50 1.78 -12.56
N ASN A 440 14.18 2.36 -11.55
CA ASN A 440 15.60 2.11 -11.28
C ASN A 440 15.90 1.63 -9.84
N GLY A 441 14.90 1.62 -8.95
CA GLY A 441 15.04 1.30 -7.54
C GLY A 441 15.24 -0.18 -7.25
N ILE A 442 15.91 -0.47 -6.14
CA ILE A 442 16.13 -1.83 -5.62
C ILE A 442 14.78 -2.50 -5.36
N HIS A 443 13.80 -1.73 -4.87
CA HIS A 443 12.43 -2.19 -4.63
C HIS A 443 11.79 -2.84 -5.87
N ILE A 444 12.04 -2.33 -7.08
CA ILE A 444 11.43 -2.85 -8.31
C ILE A 444 12.19 -4.04 -8.85
N GLN A 445 13.51 -4.08 -8.65
CA GLN A 445 14.25 -5.29 -8.95
C GLN A 445 13.79 -6.46 -8.07
N LEU A 446 13.51 -6.21 -6.79
CA LEU A 446 12.89 -7.19 -5.89
C LEU A 446 11.47 -7.56 -6.35
N LYS A 447 10.64 -6.57 -6.74
CA LYS A 447 9.29 -6.81 -7.27
C LYS A 447 9.30 -7.64 -8.55
N LYS A 448 10.27 -7.44 -9.45
CA LYS A 448 10.47 -8.24 -10.67
C LYS A 448 10.88 -9.68 -10.34
N PHE A 449 11.68 -9.87 -9.28
CA PHE A 449 12.16 -11.18 -8.85
C PHE A 449 11.07 -12.01 -8.14
N CYS A 450 10.34 -11.41 -7.20
CA CYS A 450 9.22 -12.05 -6.51
C CYS A 450 8.12 -11.02 -6.17
N PRO A 451 7.13 -10.82 -7.06
CA PRO A 451 6.05 -9.85 -6.84
C PRO A 451 5.27 -10.12 -5.56
N ALA A 452 4.94 -11.39 -5.30
CA ALA A 452 4.23 -11.82 -4.10
C ALA A 452 5.06 -11.57 -2.83
N CYS A 453 6.38 -11.80 -2.86
CA CYS A 453 7.25 -11.54 -1.72
C CYS A 453 7.33 -10.04 -1.47
N THR A 454 7.62 -9.21 -2.46
CA THR A 454 7.73 -7.75 -2.28
C THR A 454 6.45 -7.17 -1.71
N LEU A 455 5.29 -7.65 -2.17
CA LEU A 455 4.00 -7.18 -1.67
C LEU A 455 3.70 -7.67 -0.25
N ILE A 456 4.06 -8.91 0.10
CA ILE A 456 4.07 -9.37 1.50
C ILE A 456 5.00 -8.47 2.33
N LEU A 457 6.20 -8.16 1.83
CA LEU A 457 7.18 -7.37 2.56
C LEU A 457 6.71 -5.91 2.72
N ASP A 458 6.07 -5.33 1.71
CA ASP A 458 5.53 -3.96 1.75
C ASP A 458 4.35 -3.81 2.72
N TYR A 459 3.50 -4.83 2.87
CA TYR A 459 2.28 -4.74 3.69
C TYR A 459 2.40 -5.44 5.06
N LEU A 460 3.18 -6.52 5.19
CA LEU A 460 3.44 -7.17 6.49
C LEU A 460 4.55 -6.47 7.28
N LEU A 461 5.61 -5.99 6.58
CA LEU A 461 6.76 -5.31 7.19
C LEU A 461 6.64 -3.78 7.12
N THR A 462 5.41 -3.26 7.09
CA THR A 462 5.08 -1.86 7.39
C THR A 462 4.40 -1.81 8.75
N GLY A 463 5.15 -2.18 9.79
CA GLY A 463 4.74 -1.96 11.18
C GLY A 463 3.78 -2.99 11.80
N THR A 464 2.95 -3.69 11.01
CA THR A 464 2.03 -4.73 11.55
C THR A 464 2.80 -5.89 12.20
N LEU A 465 3.92 -6.32 11.59
CA LEU A 465 4.79 -7.31 12.22
C LEU A 465 5.35 -6.80 13.57
N GLY A 466 5.78 -5.54 13.64
CA GLY A 466 6.28 -4.92 14.87
C GLY A 466 5.21 -4.94 15.96
N ALA A 467 4.00 -4.53 15.61
CA ALA A 467 2.84 -4.55 16.49
C ALA A 467 2.44 -5.96 16.97
N ILE A 468 2.89 -7.04 16.33
CA ILE A 468 2.73 -8.42 16.81
C ILE A 468 3.91 -8.84 17.69
N LEU A 469 5.13 -8.54 17.26
CA LEU A 469 6.37 -8.97 17.92
C LEU A 469 6.55 -8.30 19.29
N ASP A 470 6.25 -7.01 19.40
CA ASP A 470 6.45 -6.24 20.62
C ASP A 470 5.64 -6.82 21.79
N PRO A 471 4.32 -7.11 21.64
CA PRO A 471 3.56 -7.94 22.56
C PRO A 471 4.23 -9.19 23.05
N ILE A 472 4.75 -9.99 22.13
CA ILE A 472 5.38 -11.25 22.48
C ILE A 472 6.65 -10.98 23.31
N ILE A 473 7.45 -9.98 22.92
CA ILE A 473 8.68 -9.60 23.61
C ILE A 473 8.40 -9.17 25.05
N TYR A 474 7.52 -8.18 25.29
CA TYR A 474 7.28 -7.71 26.66
C TYR A 474 6.47 -8.71 27.50
N CYS A 475 5.58 -9.52 26.91
CA CYS A 475 4.87 -10.57 27.63
C CYS A 475 5.80 -11.68 28.13
N VAL A 476 6.82 -12.04 27.33
CA VAL A 476 7.78 -13.08 27.70
C VAL A 476 8.84 -12.55 28.67
N ARG A 477 9.31 -11.31 28.48
CA ARG A 477 10.51 -10.79 29.14
C ARG A 477 10.23 -9.84 30.31
N THR A 478 9.07 -9.18 30.35
CA THR A 478 8.71 -8.27 31.45
C THR A 478 7.96 -9.03 32.53
N LYS A 479 8.61 -9.23 33.69
CA LYS A 479 8.09 -10.09 34.78
C LYS A 479 6.74 -9.61 35.31
N GLU A 480 6.55 -8.29 35.33
CA GLU A 480 5.35 -7.60 35.78
C GLU A 480 4.16 -7.99 34.90
N VAL A 481 4.31 -7.85 33.57
CA VAL A 481 3.28 -8.18 32.57
C VAL A 481 3.03 -9.69 32.56
N LYS A 482 4.10 -10.50 32.50
CA LYS A 482 4.03 -11.96 32.54
C LYS A 482 3.27 -12.48 33.77
N GLY A 483 3.51 -11.88 34.93
CA GLY A 483 2.85 -12.24 36.19
C GLY A 483 1.34 -11.98 36.16
N VAL A 484 0.92 -10.86 35.57
CA VAL A 484 -0.51 -10.54 35.41
C VAL A 484 -1.17 -11.49 34.41
N LEU A 485 -0.55 -11.72 33.25
CA LEU A 485 -1.09 -12.62 32.22
C LEU A 485 -1.21 -14.05 32.74
N ASN A 486 -0.19 -14.55 33.44
CA ASN A 486 -0.24 -15.89 34.04
C ASN A 486 -1.42 -16.04 35.01
N ARG A 487 -1.73 -15.01 35.81
CA ARG A 487 -2.93 -15.03 36.66
C ARG A 487 -4.20 -15.03 35.82
N PHE A 488 -4.28 -14.15 34.83
CA PHE A 488 -5.46 -14.01 33.97
C PHE A 488 -5.82 -15.31 33.23
N PHE A 489 -4.83 -16.00 32.67
CA PHE A 489 -5.04 -17.26 31.97
C PHE A 489 -5.26 -18.45 32.92
N LYS A 490 -4.57 -18.51 34.07
CA LYS A 490 -4.80 -19.56 35.07
C LYS A 490 -6.22 -19.53 35.65
N THR A 491 -6.76 -18.34 35.95
CA THR A 491 -8.13 -18.20 36.48
C THR A 491 -9.19 -18.63 35.46
N LYS A 492 -8.98 -18.39 34.16
CA LYS A 492 -9.92 -18.84 33.11
C LYS A 492 -9.86 -20.34 32.82
N ILE A 493 -8.69 -20.99 32.95
CA ILE A 493 -8.57 -22.45 32.75
C ILE A 493 -9.27 -23.21 33.88
N PHE A 494 -9.23 -22.71 35.11
CA PHE A 494 -9.95 -23.32 36.24
C PHE A 494 -11.47 -23.18 36.15
N LEU A 495 -11.99 -22.11 35.57
CA LEU A 495 -13.43 -21.92 35.34
C LEU A 495 -13.99 -22.74 34.15
N ARG A 496 -13.13 -23.38 33.35
CA ARG A 496 -13.51 -24.18 32.18
C ARG A 496 -13.39 -25.69 32.38
N ARG A 497 -13.01 -26.19 33.57
CA ARG A 497 -13.17 -27.61 33.89
C ARG A 497 -14.61 -27.83 34.36
N PRO A 498 -15.50 -28.49 33.59
CA PRO A 498 -16.72 -29.00 34.18
C PRO A 498 -16.32 -30.01 35.25
N SER A 499 -16.88 -29.86 36.45
CA SER A 499 -16.85 -30.89 37.47
C SER A 499 -17.45 -32.16 36.88
N VAL A 500 -16.60 -33.12 36.53
CA VAL A 500 -17.03 -34.51 36.36
C VAL A 500 -17.35 -35.00 37.76
N THR A 501 -18.58 -34.75 38.21
CA THR A 501 -19.15 -35.44 39.36
C THR A 501 -19.41 -36.88 38.95
N SER A 502 -18.48 -37.76 39.30
CA SER A 502 -18.68 -39.20 39.31
C SER A 502 -19.75 -39.54 40.35
N SER A 503 -20.96 -39.81 39.90
CA SER A 503 -22.04 -40.37 40.70
C SER A 503 -21.82 -41.87 40.92
N THR A 504 -21.15 -42.24 42.01
CA THR A 504 -21.22 -43.59 42.59
C THR A 504 -21.12 -43.48 44.11
N GLY A 505 -22.16 -43.94 44.82
CA GLY A 505 -22.19 -44.03 46.29
C GLY A 505 -23.58 -43.67 46.84
N TYR A 506 -24.54 -44.59 46.78
CA TYR A 506 -24.99 -45.44 47.90
C TYR A 506 -25.65 -44.68 49.07
N VAL A 507 -26.94 -45.00 49.25
CA VAL A 507 -27.83 -44.60 50.36
C VAL A 507 -27.56 -45.46 51.60
N LYS A 508 -27.53 -44.80 52.77
CA LYS A 508 -27.85 -45.22 54.17
C LYS A 508 -26.86 -44.48 55.09
N GLY A 509 -27.22 -43.82 56.18
CA GLY A 509 -28.46 -43.67 56.93
C GLY A 509 -28.07 -43.18 58.34
N ALA A 510 -28.85 -42.26 58.90
CA ALA A 510 -29.07 -41.99 60.32
C ALA A 510 -27.86 -41.77 61.27
N GLN A 511 -27.75 -40.59 61.87
CA GLN A 511 -28.40 -40.27 63.17
C GLN A 511 -28.09 -38.82 63.59
N ILE A 512 -29.14 -38.11 64.00
CA ILE A 512 -29.09 -36.87 64.77
C ILE A 512 -29.28 -37.27 66.24
N SER A 513 -28.41 -36.80 67.12
CA SER A 513 -28.61 -36.57 68.57
C SER A 513 -27.26 -36.09 69.14
N THR A 514 -27.06 -35.10 70.01
CA THR A 514 -27.83 -34.07 70.72
C THR A 514 -26.78 -33.32 71.56
N THR A 515 -27.11 -32.10 71.95
CA THR A 515 -26.70 -31.40 73.19
C THR A 515 -25.29 -30.81 73.37
N ASP A 516 -25.35 -29.51 73.68
CA ASP A 516 -24.39 -28.59 74.28
C ASP A 516 -23.69 -29.12 75.54
N VAL A 517 -22.43 -28.71 75.78
CA VAL A 517 -21.92 -28.25 77.09
C VAL A 517 -20.75 -27.28 76.89
N VAL A 518 -20.86 -26.12 77.54
CA VAL A 518 -19.88 -25.07 77.82
C VAL A 518 -19.00 -25.46 79.02
N ALA A 519 -17.69 -25.17 79.00
CA ALA A 519 -16.79 -24.85 80.14
C ALA A 519 -15.34 -24.93 79.63
N ASP A 520 -14.59 -23.82 79.49
CA ASP A 520 -13.94 -22.96 80.51
C ASP A 520 -12.43 -23.27 80.56
N ASP A 521 -11.64 -22.30 80.08
CA ASP A 521 -10.21 -22.17 80.35
C ASP A 521 -10.05 -21.11 81.44
N HIS A 522 -9.42 -21.47 82.56
CA HIS A 522 -8.61 -20.54 83.35
C HIS A 522 -7.59 -21.29 84.22
N VAL A 523 -6.32 -21.02 83.95
CA VAL A 523 -5.39 -20.42 84.92
C VAL A 523 -4.86 -19.14 84.31
#